data_AF-A0A3M0GJ64-F1
#
_entry.id   AF-A0A3M0GJ64-F1
#
_cell.length_a   1.000
_cell.length_b   1.000
_cell.length_c   1.000
_cell.angle_alpha   90.00
_cell.angle_beta   90.00
_cell.angle_gamma   90.00
#
_symmetry.space_group_name_H-M   'P 1'
#
loop_
_entity.id
_entity.type
_entity.pdbx_description
1 polymer ?
#
loop_
_entity_poly.entity_id
_entity_poly.type
_entity_poly.pdbx_seq_one_letter_code
_entity_poly.pdbx_strand_id
1 'polypeptide(L)' 'MRIEALAESFNATLKREVLRDRKIFDDPMTCRRDVFRWCMRYNTRRRHSWCNLVAPDVFETETSAILTTAA' A
#
# COMPACT_ATOMS: atom_id res chain seq x y z
N MET A 1 -12.08 -0.18 8.86
CA MET A 1 -12.34 -0.22 7.41
C MET A 1 -12.62 -1.68 7.04
N ARG A 2 -13.72 -2.02 6.36
CA ARG A 2 -13.88 -3.38 5.80
C ARG A 2 -12.69 -3.66 4.86
N ILE A 3 -12.17 -4.89 4.84
CA ILE A 3 -11.03 -5.29 3.99
C ILE A 3 -11.24 -4.84 2.54
N GLU A 4 -12.48 -4.90 2.05
CA GLU A 4 -12.84 -4.47 0.71
C GLU A 4 -12.56 -2.99 0.44
N ALA A 5 -12.91 -2.09 1.36
CA ALA A 5 -12.69 -0.66 1.18
C ALA A 5 -11.19 -0.33 1.17
N LEU A 6 -10.38 -1.06 1.95
CA LEU A 6 -8.92 -0.90 1.94
C LEU A 6 -8.35 -1.30 0.59
N ALA A 7 -8.72 -2.48 0.08
CA ALA A 7 -8.29 -2.97 -1.22
C ALA A 7 -8.71 -2.04 -2.36
N GLU A 8 -9.92 -1.46 -2.29
CA GLU A 8 -10.41 -0.51 -3.28
C GLU A 8 -9.58 0.79 -3.26
N SER A 9 -9.32 1.35 -2.08
CA SER A 9 -8.50 2.57 -1.94
C SER A 9 -7.05 2.36 -2.40
N PHE A 10 -6.49 1.18 -2.13
CA PHE A 10 -5.17 0.77 -2.60
C PHE A 10 -5.13 0.72 -4.12
N ASN A 11 -6.05 -0.03 -4.73
CA ASN A 11 -6.11 -0.19 -6.19
C ASN A 11 -6.39 1.13 -6.91
N ALA A 12 -7.26 1.98 -6.37
CA ALA A 12 -7.54 3.31 -6.92
C ALA A 12 -6.27 4.20 -6.91
N THR A 13 -5.51 4.18 -5.81
CA THR A 13 -4.28 4.97 -5.69
C THR A 13 -3.16 4.42 -6.59
N LEU A 14 -3.01 3.10 -6.66
CA LEU A 14 -2.05 2.43 -7.54
C LEU A 14 -2.28 2.82 -9.00
N LYS A 15 -3.52 2.70 -9.48
CA LYS A 15 -3.90 3.08 -10.84
C LYS A 15 -3.59 4.56 -11.09
N ARG A 16 -3.96 5.45 -10.16
CA ARG A 16 -3.71 6.89 -10.30
C ARG A 16 -2.22 7.24 -10.37
N GLU A 17 -1.41 6.69 -9.46
CA GLU A 17 -0.01 7.11 -9.30
C GLU A 17 0.97 6.38 -10.22
N VAL A 18 0.68 5.13 -10.58
CA VAL A 18 1.54 4.29 -11.42
C VAL A 18 1.10 4.32 -12.88
N LEU A 19 -0.20 4.14 -13.17
CA LEU A 19 -0.65 4.17 -14.57
C LEU A 19 -0.67 5.59 -15.13
N ARG A 20 -1.01 6.62 -14.33
CA ARG A 20 -1.03 8.04 -14.73
C ARG A 20 -1.62 8.24 -16.14
N ASP A 21 -2.86 7.78 -16.32
CA ASP A 21 -3.62 7.82 -17.57
C ASP A 21 -3.16 6.86 -18.69
N ARG A 22 -2.08 6.08 -18.49
CA ARG A 22 -1.73 4.97 -19.39
C ARG A 22 -2.73 3.84 -19.24
N LYS A 23 -3.24 3.33 -20.37
CA LYS A 23 -4.11 2.14 -20.40
C LYS A 23 -3.32 0.83 -20.30
N ILE A 24 -2.07 0.83 -20.75
CA ILE A 24 -1.18 -0.35 -20.79
C ILE A 24 0.26 0.08 -20.48
N PHE A 25 1.07 -0.89 -20.03
CA PHE A 25 2.51 -0.73 -19.96
C PHE A 25 3.15 -1.21 -21.26
N ASP A 26 4.24 -0.56 -21.65
CA ASP A 26 4.97 -0.89 -22.89
C ASP A 26 5.67 -2.26 -22.79
N ASP A 27 6.04 -2.67 -21.58
CA ASP A 27 6.76 -3.90 -21.30
C ASP A 27 6.45 -4.45 -19.88
N PRO A 28 6.31 -5.78 -19.71
CA PRO A 28 6.03 -6.40 -18.41
C PRO A 28 7.09 -6.12 -17.33
N MET A 29 8.38 -6.00 -17.68
CA MET A 29 9.43 -5.70 -16.69
C MET A 29 9.31 -4.27 -16.16
N THR A 30 8.93 -3.33 -17.02
CA THR A 30 8.65 -1.95 -16.61
C THR A 30 7.44 -1.90 -15.67
N CYS A 31 6.34 -2.58 -16.04
CA CYS A 31 5.17 -2.73 -15.17
C CYS A 31 5.56 -3.25 -13.78
N ARG A 32 6.28 -4.39 -13.74
CA ARG A 32 6.68 -5.03 -12.49
C ARG A 32 7.55 -4.10 -11.64
N ARG A 33 8.54 -3.43 -12.24
CA ARG A 33 9.44 -2.52 -11.53
C ARG A 33 8.69 -1.34 -10.93
N ASP A 34 7.83 -0.69 -11.69
CA ASP A 34 7.15 0.52 -11.26
C ASP A 34 6.10 0.20 -10.18
N VAL A 35 5.36 -0.89 -10.35
CA VAL A 35 4.42 -1.40 -9.34
C VAL A 35 5.16 -1.80 -8.07
N PHE A 36 6.24 -2.58 -8.15
CA PHE A 36 7.00 -2.97 -6.95
C PHE A 36 7.57 -1.76 -6.21
N ARG A 37 8.20 -0.83 -6.94
CA ARG A 37 8.74 0.41 -6.36
C ARG A 37 7.64 1.21 -5.67
N TRP A 38 6.45 1.28 -6.29
CA TRP A 38 5.32 1.97 -5.72
C TRP A 38 4.79 1.27 -4.46
N CYS A 39 4.59 -0.05 -4.49
CA CYS A 39 4.15 -0.83 -3.32
C CYS A 39 5.10 -0.65 -2.14
N MET A 40 6.42 -0.72 -2.37
CA MET A 40 7.42 -0.48 -1.33
C MET A 40 7.26 0.91 -0.71
N ARG A 41 7.08 1.95 -1.53
CA ARG A 41 6.86 3.32 -1.04
C ARG A 41 5.54 3.45 -0.29
N TYR A 42 4.47 2.83 -0.79
CA TYR A 42 3.15 2.85 -0.16
C TYR A 42 3.24 2.26 1.25
N ASN A 43 3.78 1.05 1.38
CA ASN A 43 3.84 0.32 2.65
C ASN A 43 4.77 0.97 3.68
N THR A 44 5.88 1.56 3.25
CA THR A 44 6.91 2.09 4.17
C THR A 44 6.80 3.59 4.47
N ARG A 45 6.06 4.36 3.65
CA ARG A 45 6.04 5.83 3.80
C ARG A 45 4.66 6.46 3.78
N ARG A 46 3.65 5.82 3.22
CA ARG A 46 2.34 6.48 3.05
C ARG A 46 1.55 6.41 4.34
N ARG A 47 1.17 7.58 4.86
CA ARG A 47 0.38 7.67 6.10
C ARG A 47 -1.10 7.49 5.81
N HIS A 48 -1.77 6.68 6.63
CA HIS A 48 -3.21 6.43 6.54
C HIS A 48 -3.91 6.86 7.82
N SER A 49 -5.04 7.56 7.69
CA SER A 49 -5.88 7.96 8.84
C SER A 49 -6.37 6.76 9.65
N TRP A 50 -6.59 5.63 8.99
CA TRP A 50 -6.96 4.38 9.66
C TRP A 50 -5.78 3.71 10.37
N CYS A 51 -4.56 3.88 9.87
CA CYS A 51 -3.33 3.39 10.50
C CYS A 51 -2.75 4.42 11.46
N ASN A 52 -3.57 5.12 12.26
CA ASN A 52 -3.10 6.16 13.20
C ASN A 52 -2.16 7.21 12.60
N LEU A 53 -2.32 7.54 11.32
CA LEU A 53 -1.43 8.43 10.55
C LEU A 53 0.04 7.97 10.49
N VAL A 54 0.30 6.67 10.65
CA VAL A 54 1.60 6.04 10.37
C VAL A 54 1.54 5.22 9.07
N ALA A 55 2.71 4.73 8.64
CA ALA A 55 2.80 3.85 7.48
C ALA A 55 2.25 2.44 7.78
N PRO A 56 1.69 1.72 6.78
CA PRO A 56 1.15 0.38 6.98
C PRO A 56 2.13 -0.58 7.66
N ASP A 57 3.40 -0.59 7.26
CA ASP A 57 4.44 -1.45 7.83
C ASP A 57 4.68 -1.18 9.32
N VAL A 58 4.67 0.09 9.72
CA VAL A 58 4.79 0.51 11.13
C VAL A 58 3.57 0.07 11.93
N PHE A 59 2.38 0.29 11.38
CA PHE A 59 1.13 -0.10 12.01
C PHE A 59 1.03 -1.61 12.23
N GLU A 60 1.40 -2.41 11.23
CA GLU A 60 1.42 -3.88 11.35
C GLU A 60 2.44 -4.34 12.41
N THR A 61 3.63 -3.74 12.43
CA THR A 61 4.65 -4.04 13.44
C THR A 61 4.16 -3.72 14.85
N GLU A 62 3.59 -2.53 15.06
CA GLU A 62 3.02 -2.11 16.36
C GLU A 62 1.87 -3.02 16.79
N THR A 63 0.95 -3.32 15.87
CA THR A 63 -0.20 -4.19 16.14
C THR A 63 0.25 -5.61 16.48
N SER A 64 1.22 -6.15 15.75
CA SER A 64 1.77 -7.48 16.02
C SER A 64 2.46 -7.53 17.39
N ALA A 65 3.23 -6.50 17.76
CA ALA A 65 3.87 -6.42 19.06
C ALA A 65 2.86 -6.36 20.21
N ILE A 66 1.75 -5.63 20.05
CA ILE A 66 0.65 -5.59 21.02
C ILE A 66 0.02 -6.98 21.18
N LEU A 67 -0.25 -7.68 20.06
CA LEU A 67 -0.83 -9.03 20.10
C LEU A 67 0.10 -10.03 20.79
N THR A 68 1.41 -9.94 20.56
CA THR A 68 2.41 -10.79 21.25
C THR A 68 2.50 -10.49 22.74
N THR A 69 2.33 -9.23 23.16
CA THR A 69 2.40 -8.84 24.58
C THR A 69 1.10 -9.18 25.34
N ALA A 70 -0.02 -9.32 24.63
CA ALA A 70 -1.33 -9.65 25.19
C ALA A 70 -1.60 -11.16 25.30
N ALA A 71 -0.69 -12.02 24.80
CA ALA A 71 -0.76 -13.48 24.86
C ALA A 71 0.05 -14.02 26.05
#